data_AF-B9WET1-F1
#
_entry.id   AF-B9WET1-F1
#
_cell.length_a   1.000
_cell.length_b   1.000
_cell.length_c   1.000
_cell.angle_alpha   90.00
_cell.angle_beta   90.00
_cell.angle_gamma   90.00
#
_symmetry.space_group_name_H-M   'P 1'
#
loop_
_entity.id
_entity.type
_entity.pdbx_description
1 polymer ?
#
loop_
_entity_poly.entity_id
_entity_poly.type
_entity_poly.pdbx_seq_one_letter_code
_entity_poly.pdbx_strand_id
1 'polypeptide(L)'
;MTSNNPQQDELDQIKSKIQDNLISSGNYDIINKQLKLQLYESGWYDKVSQIASRELIEHQQVNNNNNDDGDKKDLTFDQLFAFIKPKAEELVPNEVKQDILDRITKYLDDIIQ
;
A
#
# COMPACT_ATOMS: atom_id res chain seq x y z
N MET A 1 16.07 -12.58 -25.54
CA MET A 1 14.94 -13.46 -25.85
C MET A 1 14.34 -13.87 -24.52
N THR A 2 13.29 -13.18 -24.09
CA THR A 2 12.61 -13.44 -22.81
C THR A 2 11.73 -14.66 -22.97
N SER A 3 11.97 -15.67 -22.14
CA SER A 3 11.12 -16.84 -22.01
C SER A 3 9.73 -16.39 -21.56
N ASN A 4 8.77 -16.30 -22.48
CA ASN A 4 7.36 -16.22 -22.12
C ASN A 4 7.03 -17.48 -21.33
N ASN A 5 6.63 -17.30 -20.06
CA ASN A 5 6.15 -18.39 -19.23
C ASN A 5 4.62 -18.45 -19.39
N PRO A 6 4.06 -19.32 -20.23
CA PRO A 6 2.62 -19.34 -20.52
C PRO A 6 1.74 -19.51 -19.26
N GLN A 7 2.26 -20.14 -18.20
CA GLN A 7 1.56 -20.25 -16.92
C GLN A 7 1.43 -18.91 -16.16
N GLN A 8 2.40 -18.00 -16.35
CA GLN A 8 2.36 -16.67 -15.75
C GLN A 8 1.30 -15.79 -16.46
N ASP A 9 1.24 -15.89 -17.79
CA ASP A 9 0.26 -15.16 -18.60
C ASP A 9 -1.18 -15.59 -18.28
N GLU A 10 -1.42 -16.90 -18.08
CA GLU A 10 -2.73 -17.41 -17.63
C GLU A 10 -3.10 -16.92 -16.23
N LEU A 11 -2.15 -16.94 -15.28
CA LEU A 11 -2.37 -16.45 -13.92
C LEU A 11 -2.71 -14.96 -13.90
N ASP A 12 -2.02 -14.16 -14.70
CA ASP A 12 -2.24 -12.72 -14.74
C ASP A 12 -3.56 -12.37 -15.45
N GLN A 13 -3.98 -13.15 -16.45
CA GLN A 13 -5.33 -13.04 -17.03
C GLN A 13 -6.42 -13.39 -16.02
N ILE A 14 -6.24 -14.43 -15.19
CA ILE A 14 -7.19 -14.80 -14.13
C ILE A 14 -7.29 -13.68 -13.09
N LYS A 15 -6.16 -13.13 -12.64
CA LYS A 15 -6.14 -11.97 -11.72
C LYS A 15 -6.86 -10.76 -12.30
N SER A 16 -6.64 -10.45 -13.58
CA SER A 16 -7.32 -9.34 -14.24
C SER A 16 -8.84 -9.54 -14.24
N LYS A 17 -9.32 -10.72 -14.62
CA LYS A 17 -10.77 -11.03 -14.63
C LYS A 17 -11.39 -10.94 -13.25
N ILE A 18 -10.68 -11.41 -12.22
CA ILE A 18 -11.07 -11.28 -10.82
C ILE A 18 -11.23 -9.80 -10.45
N GLN A 19 -10.22 -8.98 -10.77
CA GLN A 19 -10.23 -7.56 -10.46
C GLN A 19 -11.37 -6.82 -11.18
N ASP A 20 -11.59 -7.11 -12.45
CA ASP A 20 -12.68 -6.53 -13.24
C ASP A 20 -14.06 -6.91 -12.67
N ASN A 21 -14.21 -8.15 -12.19
CA ASN A 21 -15.44 -8.60 -11.54
C ASN A 21 -15.66 -7.90 -10.20
N LEU A 22 -14.62 -7.79 -9.36
CA LEU A 22 -14.70 -7.08 -8.09
C LEU A 22 -15.11 -5.61 -8.28
N ILE A 23 -14.61 -4.96 -9.33
CA ILE A 23 -14.96 -3.58 -9.67
C ILE A 23 -16.41 -3.50 -10.18
N SER A 24 -16.78 -4.31 -11.18
CA SER A 24 -18.11 -4.26 -11.81
C SER A 24 -19.25 -4.68 -10.87
N SER A 25 -18.98 -5.56 -9.92
CA SER A 25 -19.93 -5.97 -8.87
C SER A 25 -20.05 -4.96 -7.72
N GLY A 26 -19.19 -3.93 -7.67
CA GLY A 26 -19.12 -2.98 -6.56
C GLY A 26 -18.48 -3.54 -5.28
N ASN A 27 -18.08 -4.82 -5.26
CA ASN A 27 -17.45 -5.46 -4.11
C ASN A 27 -16.07 -4.85 -3.79
N TYR A 28 -15.33 -4.39 -4.81
CA TYR A 28 -14.09 -3.65 -4.62
C TYR A 28 -14.30 -2.41 -3.74
N ASP A 29 -15.35 -1.63 -4.01
CA ASP A 29 -15.63 -0.42 -3.24
C ASP A 29 -16.02 -0.73 -1.79
N ILE A 30 -16.74 -1.84 -1.57
CA ILE A 30 -17.11 -2.32 -0.23
C ILE A 30 -15.86 -2.72 0.55
N ILE A 31 -15.00 -3.57 -0.02
CA ILE A 31 -13.76 -4.03 0.60
C ILE A 31 -12.83 -2.84 0.87
N ASN A 32 -12.70 -1.92 -0.09
CA ASN A 32 -11.86 -0.73 0.05
C ASN A 32 -12.36 0.21 1.15
N LYS A 33 -13.68 0.44 1.25
CA LYS A 33 -14.27 1.23 2.34
C LYS A 33 -14.02 0.59 3.70
N GLN A 34 -14.21 -0.73 3.80
CA GLN A 34 -13.97 -1.48 5.03
C GLN A 34 -12.50 -1.41 5.46
N LEU A 35 -11.57 -1.63 4.53
CA LEU A 35 -10.14 -1.52 4.78
C LEU A 35 -9.78 -0.12 5.30
N LYS A 36 -10.25 0.94 4.62
CA LYS A 36 -10.00 2.32 5.06
C LYS A 36 -10.53 2.59 6.46
N LEU A 37 -11.73 2.10 6.77
CA LEU A 37 -12.33 2.24 8.10
C LEU A 37 -11.50 1.54 9.17
N GLN A 38 -11.10 0.29 8.93
CA GLN A 38 -10.29 -0.48 9.87
C GLN A 38 -8.88 0.10 10.08
N LEU A 39 -8.24 0.60 9.01
CA LEU A 39 -6.97 1.30 9.12
C LEU A 39 -7.13 2.62 9.91
N TYR A 40 -8.25 3.32 9.77
CA TYR A 40 -8.56 4.50 10.56
C TYR A 40 -8.76 4.15 12.04
N GLU A 41 -9.62 3.19 12.35
CA GLU A 41 -9.94 2.77 13.71
C GLU A 41 -8.74 2.15 14.46
N SER A 42 -7.82 1.50 13.75
CA SER A 42 -6.59 0.96 14.33
C SER A 42 -5.48 2.00 14.58
N GLY A 43 -5.74 3.26 14.22
CA GLY A 43 -4.77 4.35 14.30
C GLY A 43 -3.60 4.19 13.31
N TRP A 44 -3.77 3.39 12.25
CA TRP A 44 -2.73 3.18 11.24
C TRP A 44 -2.38 4.49 10.52
N TYR A 45 -3.38 5.30 10.16
CA TYR A 45 -3.16 6.59 9.50
C TYR A 45 -2.29 7.51 10.35
N ASP A 46 -2.60 7.63 11.65
CA ASP A 46 -1.82 8.47 12.56
C ASP A 46 -0.38 7.99 12.69
N LYS A 47 -0.15 6.68 12.81
CA LYS A 47 1.20 6.10 12.88
C LYS A 47 1.99 6.37 11.61
N VAL A 48 1.38 6.19 10.44
CA VAL A 48 2.03 6.45 9.14
C VAL A 48 2.35 7.93 8.99
N SER A 49 1.42 8.82 9.34
CA SER A 49 1.63 10.27 9.33
C SER A 49 2.76 10.69 10.28
N GLN A 50 2.83 10.12 11.48
CA GLN A 50 3.92 10.40 12.43
C GLN A 50 5.30 9.98 11.88
N ILE A 51 5.38 8.82 11.23
CA ILE A 51 6.63 8.38 10.58
C ILE A 51 7.02 9.34 9.46
N ALA A 52 6.06 9.74 8.63
CA ALA A 52 6.28 10.68 7.54
C ALA A 52 6.79 12.04 8.04
N SER A 53 6.13 12.59 9.06
CA SER A 53 6.52 13.86 9.67
C SER A 53 7.89 13.79 10.32
N ARG A 54 8.20 12.68 11.02
CA ARG A 54 9.52 12.49 11.64
C ARG A 54 10.63 12.47 10.59
N GLU A 55 10.45 11.70 9.52
CA GLU A 55 11.43 11.62 8.43
C GLU A 55 11.69 13.00 7.80
N LEU A 56 10.63 13.76 7.57
CA LEU A 56 10.72 15.11 7.00
C LEU A 56 11.49 16.07 7.92
N ILE A 57 11.24 16.01 9.23
CA ILE A 57 11.94 16.83 10.23
C ILE A 57 13.42 16.43 10.32
N GLU A 58 13.72 15.13 10.36
CA GLU A 58 15.10 14.63 10.46
C GLU A 58 15.93 15.07 9.24
N HIS A 59 15.38 14.95 8.02
CA HIS A 59 16.02 15.45 6.80
C HIS A 59 16.26 16.96 6.81
N GLN A 60 15.30 17.74 7.31
CA GLN A 60 15.46 19.20 7.43
C GLN A 60 16.53 19.59 8.46
N GLN A 61 16.62 18.89 9.58
CA GLN A 61 17.63 19.15 10.60
C GLN A 61 19.05 18.86 10.10
N VAL A 62 19.23 17.75 9.37
CA VAL A 62 20.52 17.39 8.75
C VAL A 62 20.95 18.46 7.74
N ASN A 63 20.03 18.96 6.91
CA ASN A 63 20.32 19.99 5.92
C ASN A 63 20.64 21.36 6.55
N ASN A 64 20.20 21.65 7.78
CA ASN A 64 20.44 22.94 8.44
C ASN A 64 21.73 23.00 9.27
N ASN A 65 22.30 21.85 9.63
CA ASN A 65 23.51 21.78 10.46
C ASN A 65 24.83 21.74 9.66
N ASN A 66 24.76 21.60 8.34
CA ASN A 66 25.92 21.61 7.46
C ASN A 66 26.08 22.99 6.84
N ASN A 67 27.15 23.72 7.22
CA ASN A 67 27.53 25.02 6.65
C ASN A 67 28.20 24.89 5.26
N ASP A 68 27.84 23.87 4.49
CA ASP A 68 28.41 23.61 3.17
C ASP A 68 27.43 24.10 2.10
N ASP A 69 27.86 25.06 1.29
CA ASP A 69 27.06 25.77 0.27
C ASP A 69 26.77 24.88 -0.97
N GLY A 70 27.11 23.60 -0.92
CA GLY A 70 26.93 22.63 -2.00
C GLY A 70 25.71 21.73 -1.79
N ASP A 71 24.61 22.07 -2.46
CA ASP A 71 23.41 21.24 -2.65
C ASP A 71 22.67 20.78 -1.37
N LYS A 72 21.99 21.72 -0.69
CA LYS A 72 20.85 21.39 0.20
C LYS A 72 19.73 20.77 -0.63
N LYS A 73 19.73 19.46 -0.77
CA LYS A 73 18.66 18.75 -1.47
C LYS A 73 17.53 18.46 -0.49
N ASP A 74 16.42 19.16 -0.66
CA ASP A 74 15.18 18.86 0.06
C ASP A 74 14.69 17.45 -0.29
N LEU A 75 14.11 16.77 0.70
CA LEU A 75 13.50 15.46 0.52
C LEU A 75 12.30 15.57 -0.43
N THR A 76 12.30 14.82 -1.53
CA THR A 76 11.18 14.80 -2.47
C THR A 76 10.07 13.87 -2.01
N PHE A 77 8.86 14.07 -2.53
CA PHE A 77 7.73 13.16 -2.26
C PHE A 77 8.07 11.70 -2.62
N ASP A 78 8.71 11.46 -3.77
CA ASP A 78 9.03 10.10 -4.21
C ASP A 78 10.01 9.39 -3.25
N GLN A 79 10.99 10.14 -2.73
CA GLN A 79 11.94 9.63 -1.74
C GLN A 79 11.25 9.31 -0.42
N LEU A 80 10.39 10.23 0.05
CA LEU A 80 9.59 10.04 1.26
C LEU A 80 8.62 8.86 1.12
N PHE A 81 7.95 8.74 -0.02
CA PHE A 81 7.03 7.64 -0.32
C PHE A 81 7.77 6.29 -0.36
N ALA A 82 8.92 6.22 -1.03
CA ALA A 82 9.73 5.01 -1.10
C ALA A 82 10.20 4.54 0.28
N PHE A 83 10.48 5.48 1.19
CA PHE A 83 10.85 5.19 2.58
C PHE A 83 9.65 4.74 3.43
N ILE A 84 8.52 5.43 3.32
CA ILE A 84 7.32 5.17 4.15
C ILE A 84 6.64 3.88 3.73
N LYS A 85 6.50 3.62 2.42
CA LYS A 85 5.69 2.52 1.88
C LYS A 85 5.93 1.17 2.59
N PRO A 86 7.16 0.64 2.69
CA PRO A 86 7.38 -0.66 3.35
C PRO A 86 6.99 -0.65 4.83
N LYS A 87 7.27 0.45 5.56
CA LYS A 87 6.88 0.60 6.97
C LYS A 87 5.37 0.67 7.14
N ALA A 88 4.69 1.35 6.21
CA ALA A 88 3.25 1.47 6.21
C ALA A 88 2.58 0.12 5.94
N GLU A 89 3.12 -0.69 5.03
CA GLU A 89 2.67 -2.07 4.77
C GLU A 89 2.88 -2.98 5.99
N GLU A 90 4.01 -2.87 6.70
CA GLU A 90 4.29 -3.61 7.93
C GLU A 90 3.42 -3.20 9.12
N LEU A 91 2.98 -1.93 9.17
CA LEU A 91 2.15 -1.40 10.25
C LEU A 91 0.68 -1.84 10.18
N VAL A 92 0.24 -2.44 9.07
CA VAL A 92 -1.12 -2.96 8.94
C VAL A 92 -1.34 -4.04 10.00
N PRO A 93 -2.32 -3.89 10.91
CA PRO A 93 -2.59 -4.91 11.91
C PRO A 93 -2.96 -6.24 11.26
N ASN A 94 -2.49 -7.35 11.84
CA ASN A 94 -2.75 -8.68 11.29
C ASN A 94 -4.24 -9.00 11.24
N GLU A 95 -5.02 -8.50 12.19
CA GLU A 95 -6.47 -8.67 12.26
C GLU A 95 -7.17 -7.99 11.07
N VAL A 96 -6.72 -6.78 10.72
CA VAL A 96 -7.23 -6.04 9.55
C VAL A 96 -6.85 -6.75 8.26
N LYS A 97 -5.59 -7.19 8.15
CA LYS A 97 -5.12 -7.95 6.99
C LYS A 97 -5.93 -9.24 6.80
N GLN A 98 -6.17 -9.98 7.89
CA GLN A 98 -6.90 -11.24 7.84
C GLN A 98 -8.38 -11.03 7.48
N ASP A 99 -9.06 -10.08 8.11
CA ASP A 99 -10.49 -9.80 7.80
C ASP A 99 -10.68 -9.40 6.32
N ILE A 100 -9.77 -8.59 5.78
CA ILE A 100 -9.82 -8.19 4.38
C ILE A 100 -9.50 -9.35 3.43
N LEU A 101 -8.52 -10.20 3.77
CA LEU A 101 -8.22 -11.41 3.00
C LEU A 101 -9.40 -12.37 2.99
N ASP A 102 -10.01 -12.63 4.15
CA ASP A 102 -11.16 -13.54 4.27
C ASP A 102 -12.35 -13.05 3.43
N ARG A 103 -12.57 -11.73 3.39
CA ARG A 103 -13.58 -11.13 2.52
C ARG A 103 -13.26 -11.36 1.05
N ILE A 104 -12.02 -11.05 0.62
CA ILE A 104 -11.58 -11.27 -0.76
C ILE A 104 -11.77 -12.74 -1.13
N THR A 105 -11.29 -13.68 -0.31
CA THR A 105 -11.44 -15.13 -0.54
C THR A 105 -12.90 -15.53 -0.66
N LYS A 106 -13.76 -15.08 0.26
CA LYS A 106 -15.20 -15.38 0.20
C LYS A 106 -15.83 -14.89 -1.11
N TYR A 107 -15.46 -13.71 -1.58
CA TYR A 107 -15.94 -13.21 -2.87
C TYR A 107 -15.43 -14.05 -4.04
N LEU A 108 -14.17 -14.49 -4.00
CA LEU A 108 -13.63 -15.37 -5.03
C LEU A 108 -14.34 -16.72 -5.07
N ASP A 109 -14.64 -17.28 -3.90
CA ASP A 109 -15.39 -18.54 -3.78
C ASP A 109 -16.84 -18.39 -4.32
N ASP A 110 -17.46 -17.23 -4.13
CA ASP A 110 -18.80 -16.94 -4.68
C ASP A 110 -18.79 -16.76 -6.21
N ILE A 111 -17.64 -16.37 -6.81
CA ILE A 111 -17.49 -16.11 -8.25
C ILE A 111 -17.02 -17.36 -9.02
N ILE A 112 -16.11 -18.14 -8.42
CA ILE A 112 -15.49 -19.32 -9.04
C ILE A 112 -16.24 -20.57 -8.56
N GLN A 113 -17.25 -20.99 -9.33
CA GLN A 113 -17.82 -22.35 -9.26
C GLN A 113 -17.11 -23.31 -10.21
#